data_AF-A0A836FFV8-F1
#
_entry.id   AF-A0A836FFV8-F1
#
_cell.length_a   1.000
_cell.length_b   1.000
_cell.length_c   1.000
_cell.angle_alpha   90.00
_cell.angle_beta   90.00
_cell.angle_gamma   90.00
#
_symmetry.space_group_name_H-M   'P 1'
#
loop_
_entity.id
_entity.type
_entity.pdbx_description
1 polymer ?
#
loop_
_entity_poly.entity_id
_entity_poly.type
_entity_poly.pdbx_seq_one_letter_code
_entity_poly.pdbx_strand_id
1 'polypeptide(L)'
;MQQVYGDDCLSRGRVHEWYTRFKNGREDINDDPHVGQAKFVITPESIEKVRDFLNIHPKSSLRFMEIELGMSKDSIHRILTEKLGYRKVCSHFVPHYDYRLSCARRMIENASAFDIDEPNSFKPASWRNNVEIRNKFCYYFNNEGTVQWQNDINI
;
A
#
# COMPACT_ATOMS: atom_id res chain seq x y z
N MET A 1 10.36 -15.32 -46.73
CA MET A 1 9.59 -14.55 -45.74
C MET A 1 9.01 -13.28 -46.34
N GLN A 2 9.83 -12.38 -46.88
CA GLN A 2 9.35 -11.11 -47.47
C GLN A 2 8.34 -11.26 -48.62
N GLN A 3 8.46 -12.31 -49.45
CA GLN A 3 7.45 -12.60 -50.50
C GLN A 3 6.06 -12.94 -49.96
N VAL A 4 5.94 -13.42 -48.72
CA VAL A 4 4.67 -13.89 -48.13
C VAL A 4 4.15 -12.89 -47.10
N TYR A 5 5.05 -12.29 -46.31
CA TYR A 5 4.71 -11.40 -45.20
C TYR A 5 5.02 -9.92 -45.46
N GLY A 6 5.57 -9.58 -46.63
CA GLY A 6 5.87 -8.19 -46.99
C GLY A 6 6.80 -7.50 -45.98
N ASP A 7 6.41 -6.30 -45.57
CA ASP A 7 7.17 -5.45 -44.65
C ASP A 7 7.04 -5.88 -43.18
N ASP A 8 6.01 -6.66 -42.83
CA ASP A 8 5.83 -7.22 -41.48
C ASP A 8 6.70 -8.46 -41.22
N CYS A 9 7.66 -8.74 -42.11
CA CYS A 9 8.51 -9.91 -41.99
C CYS A 9 9.62 -9.71 -40.96
N LEU A 10 9.93 -10.77 -40.20
CA LEU A 10 11.09 -10.79 -39.30
C LEU A 10 12.39 -10.59 -40.09
N SER A 11 13.32 -9.83 -39.51
CA SER A 11 14.64 -9.64 -40.09
C SER A 11 15.38 -10.98 -40.24
N ARG A 12 16.26 -11.07 -41.23
CA ARG A 12 17.06 -12.29 -41.50
C ARG A 12 17.80 -12.79 -40.25
N GLY A 13 18.30 -11.87 -39.41
CA GLY A 13 18.98 -12.20 -38.16
C GLY A 13 18.05 -12.88 -37.14
N ARG A 14 16.83 -12.37 -36.96
CA ARG A 14 15.82 -12.98 -36.06
C ARG A 14 15.41 -14.38 -36.54
N VAL A 15 15.23 -14.55 -37.85
CA VAL A 15 14.90 -15.87 -38.42
C VAL A 15 16.03 -16.88 -38.16
N HIS A 16 17.29 -16.47 -38.30
CA HIS A 16 18.43 -17.34 -38.03
C HIS A 16 18.58 -17.67 -36.52
N GLU A 17 18.29 -16.71 -35.65
CA GLU A 17 18.25 -16.91 -34.20
C GLU A 17 17.23 -17.99 -33.83
N TRP A 18 16.00 -17.88 -34.32
CA TRP A 18 14.94 -18.87 -34.12
C TRP A 18 15.31 -20.24 -34.70
N TYR A 19 15.84 -20.28 -35.92
CA TYR A 19 16.32 -21.52 -36.54
C TYR A 19 17.37 -22.22 -35.66
N THR A 20 18.31 -21.47 -35.10
CA THR A 20 19.35 -22.01 -34.22
C THR A 20 18.74 -22.54 -32.92
N ARG A 21 17.77 -21.82 -32.32
CA ARG A 21 17.06 -22.27 -31.11
C ARG A 21 16.31 -23.58 -31.35
N PHE A 22 15.57 -23.70 -32.46
CA PHE A 22 14.88 -24.94 -32.83
C PHE A 22 15.86 -26.09 -33.10
N LYS A 23 16.96 -25.81 -33.81
CA LYS A 23 18.01 -26.81 -34.06
C LYS A 23 18.65 -27.33 -32.77
N ASN A 24 18.72 -26.50 -31.73
CA ASN A 24 19.22 -26.86 -30.41
C ASN A 24 18.18 -27.56 -29.53
N GLY A 25 17.01 -27.94 -30.08
CA GLY A 25 16.01 -28.76 -29.38
C GLY A 25 14.97 -27.96 -28.58
N ARG A 26 14.86 -26.64 -28.76
CA ARG A 26 13.74 -25.87 -28.19
C ARG A 26 12.46 -26.15 -28.99
N GLU A 27 11.39 -26.55 -28.32
CA GLU A 27 10.06 -26.76 -28.93
C GLU A 27 9.05 -25.64 -28.60
N ASP A 28 9.33 -24.83 -27.58
CA ASP A 28 8.44 -23.75 -27.13
C ASP A 28 8.60 -22.46 -27.96
N ILE A 29 7.46 -21.90 -28.35
CA ILE A 29 7.31 -20.66 -29.13
C ILE A 29 7.22 -19.44 -28.19
N ASN A 30 6.86 -19.62 -26.92
CA ASN A 30 6.77 -18.52 -25.97
C ASN A 30 8.13 -17.91 -25.68
N ASP A 31 8.14 -16.64 -25.28
CA ASP A 31 9.36 -15.95 -24.87
C ASP A 31 9.99 -16.63 -23.64
N ASP A 32 11.32 -16.63 -23.60
CA ASP A 32 12.04 -17.05 -22.41
C ASP A 32 11.66 -16.16 -21.22
N PRO A 33 11.74 -16.68 -19.98
CA PRO A 33 11.54 -15.86 -18.79
C PRO A 33 12.40 -14.61 -18.88
N HIS A 34 11.74 -13.47 -19.09
CA HIS A 34 12.45 -12.20 -19.13
C HIS A 34 12.93 -11.91 -17.72
N VAL A 35 14.25 -11.88 -17.54
CA VAL A 35 14.86 -11.41 -16.29
C VAL A 35 14.60 -9.90 -16.21
N GLY A 36 13.43 -9.54 -15.69
CA GLY A 36 13.08 -8.15 -15.43
C GLY A 36 14.13 -7.54 -14.51
N GLN A 37 14.60 -6.34 -14.85
CA GLN A 37 15.57 -5.61 -14.05
C GLN A 37 14.95 -5.31 -12.68
N ALA A 38 15.30 -6.11 -11.66
CA ALA A 38 14.99 -5.79 -10.28
C ALA A 38 15.80 -4.56 -9.89
N LYS A 39 15.20 -3.37 -10.04
CA LYS A 39 15.75 -2.16 -9.43
C LYS A 39 15.58 -2.29 -7.92
N PHE A 40 16.71 -2.28 -7.24
CA PHE A 40 16.92 -2.26 -5.79
C PHE A 40 17.05 -3.62 -5.10
N VAL A 41 18.18 -3.71 -4.41
CA VAL A 41 18.67 -4.84 -3.63
C VAL A 41 17.86 -4.87 -2.33
N ILE A 42 16.74 -5.58 -2.33
CA ILE A 42 16.07 -5.97 -1.08
C ILE A 42 16.93 -7.07 -0.46
N THR A 43 17.90 -6.68 0.37
CA THR A 43 18.72 -7.61 1.16
C THR A 43 17.97 -8.07 2.41
N PRO A 44 18.30 -9.26 2.96
CA PRO A 44 17.78 -9.69 4.25
C PRO A 44 18.04 -8.65 5.36
N GLU A 45 19.20 -8.01 5.34
CA GLU A 45 19.56 -6.93 6.26
C GLU A 45 18.59 -5.74 6.20
N SER A 46 18.20 -5.32 4.99
CA SER A 46 17.22 -4.23 4.83
C SER A 46 15.82 -4.60 5.33
N ILE A 47 15.44 -5.89 5.23
CA ILE A 47 14.16 -6.39 5.75
C ILE A 47 14.17 -6.35 7.27
N GLU A 48 15.26 -6.80 7.90
CA GLU A 48 15.41 -6.77 9.36
C GLU A 48 15.41 -5.33 9.90
N LYS A 49 16.14 -4.41 9.26
CA LYS A 49 16.12 -2.98 9.62
C LYS A 49 14.72 -2.40 9.63
N VAL A 50 13.90 -2.70 8.62
CA VAL A 50 12.50 -2.24 8.58
C VAL A 50 11.66 -2.91 9.67
N ARG A 51 11.86 -4.20 9.95
CA ARG A 51 11.15 -4.91 11.04
C ARG A 51 11.46 -4.29 12.41
N ASP A 52 12.73 -4.09 12.72
CA ASP A 52 13.16 -3.53 14.00
C ASP A 52 12.63 -2.11 14.18
N PHE A 53 12.66 -1.32 13.11
CA PHE A 53 12.10 0.01 13.12
C PHE A 53 10.60 0.02 13.42
N LEU A 54 9.82 -0.89 12.83
CA LEU A 54 8.39 -1.02 13.13
C LEU A 54 8.11 -1.51 14.55
N ASN A 55 8.96 -2.36 15.12
CA ASN A 55 8.81 -2.80 16.50
C ASN A 55 8.92 -1.63 17.49
N ILE A 56 9.77 -0.65 17.19
CA ILE A 56 9.94 0.57 18.01
C ILE A 56 8.86 1.61 17.67
N HIS A 57 8.58 1.80 16.38
CA HIS A 57 7.67 2.82 15.87
C HIS A 57 6.62 2.25 14.89
N PRO A 58 5.61 1.52 15.39
CA PRO A 58 4.66 0.75 14.56
C PRO A 58 3.74 1.63 13.70
N LYS A 59 3.60 2.91 14.05
CA LYS A 59 2.72 3.88 13.37
C LYS A 59 3.48 4.87 12.50
N SER A 60 4.69 4.52 12.10
CA SER A 60 5.55 5.40 11.32
C SER A 60 5.04 5.63 9.91
N SER A 61 5.17 6.88 9.44
CA SER A 61 4.89 7.19 8.04
C SER A 61 6.03 6.71 7.12
N LEU A 62 5.71 6.38 5.86
CA LEU A 62 6.71 6.05 4.84
C LEU A 62 7.78 7.13 4.67
N ARG A 63 7.41 8.40 4.82
CA ARG A 63 8.35 9.53 4.72
C ARG A 63 9.31 9.57 5.91
N PHE A 64 8.83 9.25 7.10
CA PHE A 64 9.68 9.19 8.29
C PHE A 64 10.65 8.02 8.19
N MET A 65 10.18 6.85 7.75
CA MET A 65 11.03 5.69 7.48
C MET A 65 12.09 5.96 6.41
N GLU A 66 11.77 6.70 5.34
CA GLU A 66 12.75 7.08 4.31
C GLU A 66 13.89 7.92 4.90
N ILE A 67 13.56 8.91 5.74
CA ILE A 67 14.55 9.78 6.37
C ILE A 67 15.45 9.00 7.33
N GLU A 68 14.84 8.13 8.15
CA GLU A 68 15.59 7.39 9.18
C GLU A 68 16.43 6.25 8.60
N LEU A 69 15.85 5.48 7.67
CA LEU A 69 16.49 4.29 7.10
C LEU A 69 17.36 4.61 5.88
N GLY A 70 17.26 5.82 5.32
CA GLY A 70 17.98 6.22 4.10
C GLY A 70 17.57 5.42 2.85
N MET A 71 16.41 4.78 2.88
CA MET A 71 15.89 3.94 1.81
C MET A 71 14.81 4.66 1.02
N SER A 72 14.70 4.38 -0.28
CA SER A 72 13.62 4.94 -1.09
C SER A 72 12.25 4.46 -0.62
N LYS A 73 11.24 5.34 -0.68
CA LYS A 73 9.85 4.99 -0.32
C LYS A 73 9.34 3.73 -1.02
N ASP A 74 9.69 3.54 -2.28
CA ASP A 74 9.26 2.37 -3.07
C ASP A 74 9.83 1.07 -2.48
N SER A 75 11.10 1.09 -2.09
CA SER A 75 11.75 -0.08 -1.48
C SER A 75 11.13 -0.42 -0.12
N ILE A 76 10.92 0.59 0.72
CA ILE A 76 10.26 0.42 2.03
C ILE A 76 8.84 -0.13 1.81
N HIS A 77 8.09 0.43 0.88
CA HIS A 77 6.73 -0.01 0.58
C HIS A 77 6.69 -1.49 0.16
N ARG A 78 7.55 -1.90 -0.77
CA ARG A 78 7.64 -3.31 -1.19
C ARG A 78 8.06 -4.24 -0.06
N ILE A 79 8.99 -3.82 0.80
CA ILE A 79 9.39 -4.63 1.96
C ILE A 79 8.18 -4.82 2.89
N LEU A 80 7.44 -3.74 3.18
CA LEU A 80 6.25 -3.81 4.02
C LEU A 80 5.20 -4.74 3.43
N THR A 81 4.81 -4.58 2.17
CA THR A 81 3.70 -5.34 1.59
C THR A 81 4.10 -6.73 1.11
N GLU A 82 5.20 -6.86 0.38
CA GLU A 82 5.58 -8.12 -0.29
C GLU A 82 6.41 -9.04 0.62
N LYS A 83 7.29 -8.49 1.46
CA LYS A 83 8.19 -9.30 2.31
C LYS A 83 7.63 -9.53 3.71
N LEU A 84 6.95 -8.53 4.26
CA LEU A 84 6.45 -8.56 5.63
C LEU A 84 4.94 -8.76 5.74
N GLY A 85 4.18 -8.58 4.65
CA GLY A 85 2.73 -8.75 4.65
C GLY A 85 1.97 -7.68 5.45
N TYR A 86 2.59 -6.52 5.68
CA TYR A 86 1.95 -5.41 6.33
C TYR A 86 1.06 -4.63 5.36
N ARG A 87 -0.05 -4.13 5.89
CA ARG A 87 -0.96 -3.23 5.19
C ARG A 87 -1.23 -1.99 6.02
N LYS A 88 -1.48 -0.89 5.32
CA LYS A 88 -1.87 0.35 5.97
C LYS A 88 -3.29 0.22 6.53
N VAL A 89 -3.45 0.44 7.83
CA VAL A 89 -4.73 0.51 8.53
C VAL A 89 -4.96 1.94 9.00
N CYS A 90 -6.17 2.44 8.74
CA CYS A 90 -6.61 3.75 9.23
C CYS A 90 -7.15 3.60 10.66
N SER A 91 -6.93 4.61 11.50
CA SER A 91 -7.59 4.69 12.80
C SER A 91 -9.11 4.77 12.62
N HIS A 92 -9.84 4.07 13.49
CA HIS A 92 -11.31 4.15 13.54
C HIS A 92 -11.72 5.08 14.68
N PHE A 93 -12.76 5.89 14.45
CA PHE A 93 -13.37 6.72 15.50
C PHE A 93 -14.16 5.83 16.46
N VAL A 94 -13.83 5.90 17.75
CA VAL A 94 -14.54 5.16 18.81
C VAL A 94 -15.52 6.13 19.51
N PRO A 95 -16.84 5.88 19.46
CA PRO A 95 -17.83 6.70 20.16
C PRO A 95 -17.61 6.68 21.67
N HIS A 96 -17.67 7.85 22.30
CA HIS A 96 -17.43 8.04 23.73
C HIS A 96 -18.75 7.97 24.53
N TYR A 97 -19.22 6.76 24.89
CA TYR A 97 -20.42 6.61 25.72
C TYR A 97 -20.20 5.86 27.05
N ASP A 98 -18.96 5.49 27.39
CA ASP A 98 -18.69 4.74 28.61
C ASP A 98 -17.92 5.60 29.64
N TYR A 99 -18.65 6.13 30.62
CA TYR A 99 -18.15 7.01 31.67
C TYR A 99 -17.24 6.29 32.70
N ARG A 100 -16.96 4.99 32.53
CA ARG A 100 -15.99 4.24 33.34
C ARG A 100 -14.56 4.27 32.82
N LEU A 101 -14.34 4.77 31.60
CA LEU A 101 -12.99 4.98 31.06
C LEU A 101 -12.64 6.46 31.20
N SER A 102 -12.29 6.88 32.41
CA SER A 102 -11.73 8.19 32.72
C SER A 102 -10.63 8.56 31.71
N CYS A 103 -10.96 9.42 30.75
CA CYS A 103 -10.05 10.24 29.94
C CYS A 103 -8.88 9.58 29.17
N ALA A 104 -8.61 8.28 29.31
CA ALA A 104 -7.43 7.62 28.75
C ALA A 104 -7.62 7.07 27.31
N ARG A 105 -8.78 7.30 26.69
CA ARG A 105 -9.09 6.85 25.32
C ARG A 105 -9.45 7.99 24.37
N ARG A 106 -9.01 9.21 24.71
CA ARG A 106 -9.34 10.42 23.98
C ARG A 106 -8.43 10.53 22.75
N MET A 107 -8.92 9.95 21.65
CA MET A 107 -8.23 9.69 20.38
C MET A 107 -7.25 8.52 20.46
N ILE A 108 -7.51 7.42 19.75
CA ILE A 108 -6.41 6.54 19.32
C ILE A 108 -5.63 7.39 18.31
N GLU A 109 -4.61 8.06 18.82
CA GLU A 109 -3.90 9.16 18.18
C GLU A 109 -3.48 8.84 16.75
N ASN A 110 -3.70 9.84 15.90
CA ASN A 110 -3.58 9.82 14.46
C ASN A 110 -2.16 9.53 14.00
N ALA A 111 -1.92 8.30 13.53
CA ALA A 111 -0.97 8.00 12.47
C ALA A 111 -1.34 6.64 11.89
N SER A 112 -1.26 6.51 10.57
CA SER A 112 -1.48 5.25 9.88
C SER A 112 -0.60 4.14 10.46
N ALA A 113 -1.22 3.11 11.03
CA ALA A 113 -0.51 1.93 11.50
C ALA A 113 -0.36 0.94 10.35
N PHE A 114 0.75 0.20 10.34
CA PHE A 114 0.89 -0.97 9.48
C PHE A 114 0.60 -2.21 10.33
N ASP A 115 -0.43 -2.97 9.97
CA ASP A 115 -0.80 -4.20 10.67
C ASP A 115 -0.53 -5.43 9.78
N ILE A 116 -0.24 -6.57 10.42
CA ILE A 116 -0.14 -7.88 9.75
C ILE A 116 -1.54 -8.28 9.29
N ASP A 117 -1.66 -8.81 8.07
CA ASP A 117 -2.92 -9.41 7.61
C ASP A 117 -3.22 -10.71 8.39
N GLU A 118 -3.87 -10.58 9.55
CA GLU A 118 -4.46 -11.72 10.24
C GLU A 118 -5.76 -12.16 9.53
N PRO A 119 -5.98 -13.48 9.36
CA PRO A 119 -7.13 -14.03 8.63
C PRO A 119 -8.50 -13.70 9.25
N ASN A 120 -8.53 -13.24 10.51
CA ASN A 120 -9.73 -12.80 11.23
C ASN A 120 -9.78 -11.29 11.53
N SER A 121 -8.93 -10.49 10.89
CA SER A 121 -8.96 -9.04 11.08
C SER A 121 -10.24 -8.43 10.52
N PHE A 122 -10.90 -7.59 11.33
CA PHE A 122 -12.05 -6.79 10.92
C PHE A 122 -11.65 -5.97 9.68
N LYS A 123 -12.21 -6.28 8.51
CA LYS A 123 -11.86 -5.57 7.27
C LYS A 123 -12.37 -4.12 7.39
N PRO A 124 -11.49 -3.11 7.36
CA PRO A 124 -11.92 -1.73 7.40
C PRO A 124 -12.82 -1.48 6.18
N ALA A 125 -13.89 -0.73 6.41
CA ALA A 125 -14.80 -0.34 5.35
C ALA A 125 -14.02 0.35 4.20
N SER A 126 -14.52 0.24 2.96
CA SER A 126 -13.95 0.91 1.79
C SER A 126 -13.62 2.38 2.09
N TRP A 127 -12.57 2.93 1.46
CA TRP A 127 -12.23 4.36 1.59
C TRP A 127 -13.46 5.27 1.38
N ARG A 128 -14.35 4.90 0.45
CA ARG A 128 -15.62 5.59 0.21
C ARG A 128 -16.53 5.58 1.46
N ASN A 129 -16.69 4.44 2.10
CA ASN A 129 -17.49 4.31 3.33
C ASN A 129 -16.88 5.12 4.48
N ASN A 130 -15.55 5.15 4.62
CA ASN A 130 -14.89 5.96 5.66
C ASN A 130 -15.09 7.47 5.43
N VAL A 131 -15.01 7.94 4.19
CA VAL A 131 -15.31 9.33 3.83
C VAL A 131 -16.79 9.65 4.08
N GLU A 132 -17.69 8.72 3.79
CA GLU A 132 -19.12 8.88 4.01
C GLU A 132 -19.47 8.93 5.51
N ILE A 133 -18.87 8.07 6.33
CA ILE A 133 -19.01 8.09 7.80
C ILE A 133 -18.51 9.44 8.36
N ARG A 134 -17.34 9.90 7.92
CA ARG A 134 -16.81 11.22 8.30
C ARG A 134 -17.76 12.34 7.89
N ASN A 135 -18.26 12.32 6.65
CA ASN A 135 -19.13 13.37 6.13
C ASN A 135 -20.50 13.37 6.84
N LYS A 136 -21.07 12.19 7.14
CA LYS A 136 -22.30 12.05 7.94
C LYS A 136 -22.11 12.59 9.37
N PHE A 137 -20.96 12.30 9.99
CA PHE A 137 -20.61 12.83 11.30
C PHE A 137 -20.48 14.37 11.28
N CYS A 138 -19.78 14.93 10.28
CA CYS A 138 -19.67 16.38 10.12
C CYS A 138 -21.03 17.05 9.86
N TYR A 139 -21.91 16.40 9.09
CA TYR A 139 -23.27 16.90 8.86
C TYR A 139 -24.10 16.90 10.16
N TYR A 140 -24.07 15.80 10.93
CA TYR A 140 -24.76 15.71 12.20
C TYR A 140 -24.30 16.79 13.20
N PHE A 141 -22.99 16.99 13.36
CA PHE A 141 -22.47 18.00 14.30
C PHE A 141 -22.67 19.45 13.83
N ASN A 142 -22.64 19.72 12.52
CA ASN A 142 -22.76 21.09 12.01
C ASN A 142 -24.22 21.52 11.75
N ASN A 143 -25.16 20.59 11.55
CA ASN A 143 -26.55 20.91 11.23
C ASN A 143 -27.59 20.39 12.24
N GLU A 144 -27.31 19.35 13.03
CA GLU A 144 -28.28 18.78 14.00
C GLU A 144 -27.81 18.89 15.47
N GLY A 145 -26.56 19.31 15.69
CA GLY A 145 -25.94 19.47 17.00
C GLY A 145 -25.78 20.91 17.48
N THR A 146 -26.40 21.90 16.82
CA THR A 146 -26.40 23.29 17.31
C THR A 146 -27.22 23.36 18.59
N VAL A 147 -26.52 23.27 19.70
CA VAL A 147 -27.06 23.52 21.04
C VAL A 147 -27.61 24.95 21.03
N GLN A 148 -28.87 25.15 21.43
CA GLN A 148 -29.63 26.40 21.30
C GLN A 148 -28.85 27.68 21.71
N TRP A 149 -27.93 27.58 22.67
CA TRP A 149 -27.13 28.70 23.18
C TRP A 149 -26.06 29.26 22.22
N GLN A 150 -25.73 28.58 21.11
CA GLN A 150 -24.75 29.09 20.13
C GLN A 150 -25.34 30.10 19.12
N ASN A 151 -26.68 30.26 19.08
CA ASN A 151 -27.35 31.21 18.19
C ASN A 151 -27.65 32.56 18.84
N ASP A 152 -27.28 32.76 20.11
CA ASP A 152 -27.59 33.98 20.88
C ASP A 152 -26.50 35.06 20.78
N ILE A 153 -25.70 35.09 19.70
CA ILE A 153 -24.87 36.25 19.36
C ILE A 153 -25.62 37.11 18.34
N ASN A 154 -26.62 37.83 18.84
CA ASN A 154 -27.13 39.07 18.27
C ASN A 154 -27.90 39.85 19.34
N ILE A 155 -27.15 40.48 20.26
CA ILE A 155 -27.43 41.82 20.81
C ILE A 155 -26.07 42.52 20.96
#